data_AF-A0AAD7K6G8-F1
#
_entry.id   AF-A0AAD7K6G8-F1
#
_cell.length_a   1.000
_cell.length_b   1.000
_cell.length_c   1.000
_cell.angle_alpha   90.00
_cell.angle_beta   90.00
_cell.angle_gamma   90.00
#
_symmetry.space_group_name_H-M   'P 1'
#
loop_
_entity.id
_entity.type
_entity.pdbx_description
1 polymer ?
#
loop_
_entity_poly.entity_id
_entity_poly.type
_entity_poly.pdbx_seq_one_letter_code
_entity_poly.pdbx_strand_id
1 'polypeptide(L)'
;MHNLLLGVAKTQWYSQWIKTNTLRADTDKFSRELSFIHKFMESYESPLWAGNLSMRVGEPAGGSLTADEYKFAVTGPWAIIIPIVWERFLAESDTDYEAAKRRWTRTGKAKGEDKPSPRMVAGEDTNFLRFATALKIIIYGPDAIMPNHHWAVHVPDQLVDYGPVYNFWAFLTERLNKLLKNLNSNNWTGGELEVSMMREFHRKAAVDSMVSHLHLNVPQDD
;
A
#
# COMPACT_ATOMS: atom_id res chain seq x y z
N MET A 1 25.97 -14.87 2.09
CA MET A 1 24.69 -15.16 2.80
C MET A 1 23.51 -15.18 1.83
N HIS A 2 23.67 -15.84 0.67
CA HIS A 2 22.58 -16.09 -0.27
C HIS A 2 21.61 -17.14 0.33
N ASN A 3 20.31 -16.97 0.10
CA ASN A 3 19.25 -17.98 0.19
C ASN A 3 18.53 -18.31 1.50
N LEU A 4 19.03 -18.05 2.72
CA LEU A 4 18.22 -18.44 3.90
C LEU A 4 16.97 -17.56 4.04
N LEU A 5 17.15 -16.25 4.17
CA LEU A 5 16.04 -15.32 4.38
C LEU A 5 15.16 -15.17 3.13
N LEU A 6 15.77 -15.24 1.95
CA LEU A 6 15.03 -15.31 0.69
C LEU A 6 14.24 -16.63 0.57
N GLY A 7 14.79 -17.72 1.08
CA GLY A 7 14.08 -18.99 1.24
C GLY A 7 12.86 -18.83 2.14
N VAL A 8 13.01 -18.17 3.29
CA VAL A 8 11.89 -17.85 4.20
C VAL A 8 10.83 -17.00 3.51
N ALA A 9 11.22 -15.92 2.83
CA ALA A 9 10.29 -15.07 2.08
C ALA A 9 9.53 -15.85 1.00
N LYS A 10 10.24 -16.68 0.22
CA LYS A 10 9.64 -17.54 -0.80
C LYS A 10 8.72 -18.59 -0.19
N THR A 11 9.11 -19.22 0.92
CA THR A 11 8.27 -20.19 1.61
C THR A 11 7.00 -19.53 2.14
N GLN A 12 7.12 -18.36 2.76
CA GLN A 12 5.98 -17.61 3.28
C GLN A 12 5.04 -17.19 2.15
N TRP A 13 5.56 -16.51 1.13
CA TRP A 13 4.77 -16.05 -0.01
C TRP A 13 4.17 -17.21 -0.80
N TYR A 14 5.01 -18.08 -1.35
CA TYR A 14 4.55 -19.07 -2.33
C TYR A 14 4.00 -20.34 -1.67
N SER A 15 4.75 -20.94 -0.73
CA SER A 15 4.35 -22.23 -0.16
C SER A 15 3.25 -22.09 0.88
N GLN A 16 3.27 -21.05 1.71
CA GLN A 16 2.17 -20.79 2.65
C GLN A 16 1.07 -20.04 1.93
N TRP A 17 1.30 -18.82 1.43
CA TRP A 17 0.16 -17.99 1.03
C TRP A 17 -0.48 -18.32 -0.31
N ILE A 18 0.31 -18.63 -1.34
CA ILE A 18 -0.24 -18.96 -2.66
C ILE A 18 -0.74 -20.41 -2.70
N LYS A 19 0.09 -21.39 -2.33
CA LYS A 19 -0.27 -22.81 -2.45
C LYS A 19 -1.41 -23.26 -1.54
N THR A 20 -1.52 -22.68 -0.34
CA THR A 20 -2.64 -23.00 0.57
C THR A 20 -3.88 -22.13 0.30
N ASN A 21 -3.84 -21.28 -0.73
CA ASN A 21 -4.85 -20.28 -1.06
C ASN A 21 -5.11 -19.26 0.06
N THR A 22 -4.15 -18.96 0.93
CA THR A 22 -4.27 -17.84 1.87
C THR A 22 -4.55 -16.53 1.16
N LEU A 23 -3.86 -16.26 0.04
CA LEU A 23 -4.16 -15.13 -0.84
C LEU A 23 -4.81 -15.68 -2.12
N ARG A 24 -6.11 -15.42 -2.32
CA ARG A 24 -6.85 -15.97 -3.46
C ARG A 24 -6.74 -15.04 -4.66
N ALA A 25 -6.69 -15.66 -5.84
CA ALA A 25 -6.89 -14.96 -7.10
C ALA A 25 -8.35 -14.53 -7.25
N ASP A 26 -8.58 -13.58 -8.16
CA ASP A 26 -9.92 -13.11 -8.47
C ASP A 26 -10.81 -14.24 -8.98
N THR A 27 -12.09 -14.10 -8.68
CA THR A 27 -13.16 -14.93 -9.24
C THR A 27 -14.02 -14.04 -10.11
N ASP A 28 -14.73 -14.61 -11.10
CA ASP A 28 -15.59 -13.85 -12.03
C ASP A 28 -16.59 -12.89 -11.35
N LYS A 29 -16.89 -13.14 -10.07
CA LYS A 29 -17.86 -12.37 -9.28
C LYS A 29 -17.24 -11.47 -8.21
N PHE A 30 -16.02 -11.74 -7.77
CA PHE A 30 -15.41 -11.05 -6.62
C PHE A 30 -13.92 -10.83 -6.81
N SER A 31 -13.52 -9.57 -6.61
CA SER A 31 -12.12 -9.15 -6.42
C SER A 31 -11.65 -9.66 -5.06
N ARG A 32 -10.54 -10.41 -5.06
CA ARG A 32 -9.95 -11.11 -3.91
C ARG A 32 -8.64 -10.47 -3.47
N GLU A 33 -7.93 -11.15 -2.58
CA GLU A 33 -6.73 -10.65 -1.93
C GLU A 33 -5.64 -10.26 -2.96
N LEU A 34 -5.42 -11.07 -4.00
CA LEU A 34 -4.37 -10.81 -4.99
C LEU A 34 -4.64 -9.59 -5.86
N SER A 35 -5.89 -9.31 -6.26
CA SER A 35 -6.16 -8.10 -7.06
C SER A 35 -6.01 -6.82 -6.25
N PHE A 36 -6.22 -6.87 -4.93
CA PHE A 36 -5.90 -5.74 -4.08
C PHE A 36 -4.39 -5.44 -4.08
N ILE A 37 -3.57 -6.49 -4.03
CA ILE A 37 -2.12 -6.38 -4.17
C ILE A 37 -1.75 -5.85 -5.56
N HIS A 38 -2.33 -6.38 -6.64
CA HIS A 38 -2.01 -5.92 -8.01
C HIS A 38 -2.38 -4.45 -8.23
N LYS A 39 -3.56 -4.01 -7.78
CA LYS A 39 -3.98 -2.59 -7.84
C LYS A 39 -3.05 -1.68 -7.05
N PHE A 40 -2.60 -2.12 -5.88
CA PHE A 40 -1.60 -1.37 -5.13
C PHE A 40 -0.29 -1.25 -5.92
N MET A 41 0.18 -2.35 -6.51
CA MET A 41 1.39 -2.35 -7.35
C MET A 41 1.28 -1.46 -8.58
N GLU A 42 0.08 -1.27 -9.16
CA GLU A 42 -0.15 -0.33 -10.27
C GLU A 42 0.12 1.13 -9.86
N SER A 43 -0.20 1.47 -8.62
CA SER A 43 0.03 2.81 -8.06
C SER A 43 1.39 2.99 -7.37
N TYR A 44 2.12 1.89 -7.15
CA TYR A 44 3.33 1.91 -6.35
C TYR A 44 4.52 2.42 -7.17
N GLU A 45 5.02 3.60 -6.81
CA GLU A 45 6.24 4.16 -7.43
C GLU A 45 7.50 3.63 -6.74
N SER A 46 8.29 2.85 -7.47
CA SER A 46 9.58 2.32 -7.00
C SER A 46 10.75 3.17 -7.49
N PRO A 47 11.79 3.40 -6.67
CA PRO A 47 13.05 3.93 -7.16
C PRO A 47 13.70 2.99 -8.19
N LEU A 48 14.29 3.56 -9.25
CA LEU A 48 14.95 2.82 -10.34
C LEU A 48 15.97 1.76 -9.87
N TRP A 49 16.63 2.00 -8.74
CA TRP A 49 17.66 1.10 -8.19
C TRP A 49 17.10 -0.03 -7.32
N ALA A 50 15.83 0.03 -6.92
CA ALA A 50 15.24 -0.92 -5.97
C ALA A 50 14.69 -2.20 -6.64
N GLY A 51 14.39 -2.13 -7.93
CA GLY A 51 13.85 -3.24 -8.74
C GLY A 51 12.41 -3.02 -9.18
N ASN A 52 11.92 -3.91 -10.03
CA ASN A 52 10.54 -3.95 -10.50
C ASN A 52 9.92 -5.30 -10.15
N LEU A 53 8.60 -5.34 -9.94
CA LEU A 53 7.83 -6.53 -9.62
C LEU A 53 6.83 -6.81 -10.73
N SER A 54 6.57 -8.08 -10.99
CA SER A 54 5.52 -8.49 -11.92
C SER A 54 4.14 -8.02 -11.42
N MET A 55 3.36 -7.42 -12.32
CA MET A 55 2.02 -6.89 -12.03
C MET A 55 1.01 -7.97 -11.62
N ARG A 56 1.31 -9.25 -11.88
CA ARG A 56 0.44 -10.40 -11.58
C ARG A 56 1.08 -11.37 -10.59
N VAL A 57 1.82 -10.84 -9.63
CA VAL A 57 2.53 -11.65 -8.64
C VAL A 57 1.58 -12.59 -7.89
N GLY A 58 1.97 -13.85 -7.73
CA GLY A 58 1.14 -14.89 -7.10
C GLY A 58 0.24 -15.67 -8.06
N GLU A 59 0.07 -15.20 -9.30
CA GLU A 59 -0.64 -15.93 -10.35
C GLU A 59 0.34 -16.66 -11.28
N PRO A 60 -0.09 -17.75 -11.96
CA PRO A 60 0.75 -18.42 -12.97
C PRO A 60 1.26 -17.47 -14.06
N ALA A 61 0.45 -16.47 -14.45
CA ALA A 61 0.80 -15.47 -15.45
C ALA A 61 1.90 -14.50 -14.99
N GLY A 62 2.08 -14.33 -13.67
CA GLY A 62 3.08 -13.43 -13.10
C GLY A 62 4.50 -14.02 -13.07
N GLY A 63 4.64 -15.32 -13.31
CA GLY A 63 5.93 -16.02 -13.25
C GLY A 63 6.45 -16.23 -11.83
N SER A 64 7.65 -16.80 -11.74
CA SER A 64 8.36 -16.96 -10.47
C SER A 64 9.23 -15.76 -10.18
N LEU A 65 9.20 -15.28 -8.94
CA LEU A 65 10.08 -14.20 -8.49
C LEU A 65 11.51 -14.70 -8.26
N THR A 66 12.46 -13.87 -8.65
CA THR A 66 13.89 -13.97 -8.37
C THR A 66 14.21 -13.56 -6.93
N ALA A 67 15.44 -13.85 -6.50
CA ALA A 67 15.97 -13.45 -5.19
C ALA A 67 15.83 -11.94 -4.94
N ASP A 68 16.21 -11.12 -5.91
CA ASP A 68 16.18 -9.66 -5.76
C ASP A 68 14.74 -9.11 -5.76
N GLU A 69 13.84 -9.71 -6.55
CA GLU A 69 12.42 -9.35 -6.52
C GLU A 69 11.77 -9.69 -5.17
N TYR A 70 12.08 -10.85 -4.57
CA TYR A 70 11.61 -11.18 -3.21
C TYR A 70 12.15 -10.20 -2.17
N LYS A 71 13.43 -9.85 -2.25
CA LYS A 71 14.04 -8.86 -1.36
C LYS A 71 13.32 -7.52 -1.49
N PHE A 72 13.13 -7.04 -2.72
CA PHE A 72 12.46 -5.78 -2.99
C PHE A 72 11.03 -5.80 -2.46
N ALA A 73 10.26 -6.85 -2.76
CA ALA A 73 8.88 -6.97 -2.36
C ALA A 73 8.70 -6.92 -0.84
N VAL A 74 9.47 -7.73 -0.11
CA VAL A 74 9.39 -7.82 1.36
C VAL A 74 9.82 -6.52 2.04
N THR A 75 10.86 -5.85 1.52
CA THR A 75 11.42 -4.65 2.17
C THR A 75 10.77 -3.34 1.75
N GLY A 76 9.83 -3.39 0.81
CA GLY A 76 9.09 -2.25 0.28
C GLY A 76 7.58 -2.53 0.23
N PRO A 77 7.01 -2.84 -0.95
CA PRO A 77 5.56 -2.83 -1.16
C PRO A 77 4.79 -3.82 -0.27
N TRP A 78 5.30 -5.03 -0.01
CA TRP A 78 4.59 -6.01 0.80
C TRP A 78 4.53 -5.65 2.28
N ALA A 79 5.51 -4.91 2.81
CA ALA A 79 5.45 -4.39 4.17
C ALA A 79 4.30 -3.38 4.35
N ILE A 80 3.75 -2.84 3.26
CA ILE A 80 2.62 -1.90 3.30
C ILE A 80 1.30 -2.64 3.03
N ILE A 81 1.24 -3.42 1.94
CA ILE A 81 -0.04 -3.95 1.46
C ILE A 81 -0.51 -5.20 2.21
N ILE A 82 0.41 -6.03 2.74
CA ILE A 82 0.04 -7.29 3.40
C ILE A 82 -0.79 -7.06 4.68
N PRO A 83 -0.40 -6.13 5.59
CA PRO A 83 -1.23 -5.82 6.75
C PRO A 83 -2.65 -5.37 6.38
N ILE A 84 -2.78 -4.53 5.35
CA ILE A 84 -4.07 -4.02 4.87
C ILE A 84 -4.93 -5.15 4.30
N VAL A 85 -4.33 -6.08 3.54
CA VAL A 85 -5.02 -7.28 3.03
C VAL A 85 -5.47 -8.16 4.21
N TRP A 86 -4.62 -8.34 5.22
CA TRP A 86 -4.99 -9.08 6.43
C TRP A 86 -6.18 -8.47 7.13
N GLU A 87 -6.13 -7.18 7.42
CA GLU A 87 -7.23 -6.46 8.07
C GLU A 87 -8.54 -6.59 7.28
N ARG A 88 -8.49 -6.41 5.96
CA ARG A 88 -9.66 -6.43 5.09
C ARG A 88 -10.32 -7.79 4.96
N PHE A 89 -9.54 -8.86 4.86
CA PHE A 89 -10.04 -10.19 4.51
C PHE A 89 -10.04 -11.19 5.68
N LEU A 90 -9.46 -10.85 6.83
CA LEU A 90 -9.42 -11.73 8.02
C LEU A 90 -10.82 -12.07 8.50
N ALA A 91 -11.71 -11.08 8.64
CA ALA A 91 -13.08 -11.32 9.10
C ALA A 91 -13.86 -12.25 8.16
N GLU A 92 -13.73 -12.04 6.84
CA GLU A 92 -14.33 -12.94 5.84
C GLU A 92 -13.74 -14.36 5.96
N SER A 93 -12.41 -14.47 6.08
CA SER A 93 -11.72 -15.74 6.27
C SER A 93 -12.18 -16.49 7.52
N ASP A 94 -12.43 -15.79 8.63
CA ASP A 94 -12.92 -16.39 9.87
C ASP A 94 -14.36 -16.89 9.71
N THR A 95 -15.20 -16.16 8.99
CA THR A 95 -16.57 -16.62 8.68
C THR A 95 -16.58 -17.86 7.80
N ASP A 96 -15.73 -17.90 6.77
CA ASP A 96 -15.53 -19.08 5.90
C ASP A 96 -15.04 -20.28 6.71
N TYR A 97 -14.08 -20.05 7.62
CA TYR A 97 -13.54 -21.07 8.51
C TYR A 97 -14.60 -21.66 9.45
N GLU A 98 -15.38 -20.81 10.12
CA GLU A 98 -16.43 -21.26 11.03
C GLU A 98 -17.57 -21.99 10.28
N ALA A 99 -17.90 -21.58 9.06
CA ALA A 99 -18.84 -22.30 8.20
C ALA A 99 -18.31 -23.70 7.82
N ALA A 100 -17.04 -23.81 7.41
CA ALA A 100 -16.39 -25.07 7.08
C ALA A 100 -16.32 -26.00 8.31
N LYS A 101 -15.96 -25.47 9.47
CA LYS A 101 -15.91 -26.19 10.75
C LYS A 101 -17.28 -26.72 11.15
N ARG A 102 -18.35 -25.92 11.03
CA ARG A 102 -19.73 -26.38 11.28
C ARG A 102 -20.13 -27.51 10.35
N ARG A 103 -19.84 -27.39 9.04
CA ARG A 103 -20.11 -28.45 8.05
C ARG A 103 -19.37 -29.74 8.40
N TRP A 104 -18.10 -29.64 8.78
CA TRP A 104 -17.28 -30.78 9.19
C TRP A 104 -17.83 -31.46 10.46
N THR A 105 -18.26 -30.67 11.46
CA THR A 105 -18.90 -31.25 12.66
C THR A 105 -20.23 -31.95 12.37
N ARG A 106 -21.03 -31.43 11.44
CA ARG A 106 -22.36 -31.95 11.10
C ARG A 106 -22.31 -33.23 10.27
N THR A 107 -21.37 -33.33 9.33
CA THR A 107 -21.27 -34.46 8.39
C THR A 107 -20.67 -35.70 9.05
N GLY A 108 -20.31 -35.60 10.35
CA GLY A 108 -19.45 -36.55 11.02
C GLY A 108 -18.03 -36.41 10.49
N LYS A 109 -17.03 -36.82 11.27
CA LYS A 109 -15.64 -36.93 10.82
C LYS A 109 -15.58 -37.97 9.68
N ALA A 110 -15.96 -37.58 8.47
CA ALA A 110 -15.93 -38.43 7.31
C ALA A 110 -14.51 -38.97 7.20
N LYS A 111 -14.40 -40.29 7.11
CA LYS A 111 -13.12 -41.00 7.25
C LYS A 111 -12.21 -40.56 6.08
N GLY A 112 -11.22 -39.71 6.38
CA GLY A 112 -10.25 -39.20 5.40
C GLY A 112 -10.34 -37.70 5.06
N GLU A 113 -11.30 -36.94 5.61
CA GLU A 113 -11.29 -35.48 5.47
C GLU A 113 -10.46 -34.81 6.57
N ASP A 114 -9.46 -34.01 6.16
CA ASP A 114 -8.64 -33.21 7.06
C ASP A 114 -9.49 -32.19 7.84
N LYS A 115 -9.10 -31.95 9.09
CA LYS A 115 -9.75 -30.94 9.92
C LYS A 115 -9.58 -29.57 9.24
N PRO A 116 -10.65 -28.76 9.09
CA PRO A 116 -10.51 -27.43 8.53
C PRO A 116 -9.54 -26.61 9.39
N SER A 117 -8.63 -25.88 8.72
CA SER A 117 -7.69 -24.94 9.32
C SER A 117 -8.05 -23.51 8.89
N PRO A 118 -7.84 -22.50 9.77
CA PRO A 118 -7.95 -21.11 9.37
C PRO A 118 -6.96 -20.83 8.24
N ARG A 119 -7.45 -20.14 7.22
CA ARG A 119 -6.68 -19.80 6.02
C ARG A 119 -5.75 -18.62 6.28
N MET A 120 -6.27 -17.57 6.90
CA MET A 120 -5.52 -16.41 7.39
C MET A 120 -5.46 -16.48 8.91
N VAL A 121 -4.27 -16.41 9.50
CA VAL A 121 -4.08 -16.44 10.95
C VAL A 121 -3.89 -15.02 11.47
N ALA A 122 -4.59 -14.65 12.54
CA ALA A 122 -4.42 -13.35 13.17
C ALA A 122 -2.98 -13.16 13.70
N GLY A 123 -2.38 -12.00 13.42
CA GLY A 123 -1.01 -11.65 13.83
C GLY A 123 0.09 -12.16 12.89
N GLU A 124 -0.25 -12.89 11.83
CA GLU A 124 0.69 -13.33 10.81
C GLU A 124 1.26 -12.13 10.01
N ASP A 125 0.43 -11.13 9.75
CA ASP A 125 0.80 -9.81 9.22
C ASP A 125 1.88 -9.12 10.07
N THR A 126 1.70 -9.09 11.39
CA THR A 126 2.64 -8.47 12.32
C THR A 126 3.96 -9.22 12.37
N ASN A 127 3.91 -10.56 12.33
CA ASN A 127 5.11 -11.39 12.24
C ASN A 127 5.84 -11.17 10.92
N PHE A 128 5.11 -10.98 9.82
CA PHE A 128 5.68 -10.64 8.52
C PHE A 128 6.36 -9.27 8.54
N LEU A 129 5.77 -8.25 9.18
CA LEU A 129 6.39 -6.93 9.36
C LEU A 129 7.68 -7.00 10.18
N ARG A 130 7.69 -7.79 11.26
CA ARG A 130 8.90 -8.04 12.06
C ARG A 130 9.98 -8.72 11.24
N PHE A 131 9.60 -9.71 10.43
CA PHE A 131 10.52 -10.37 9.50
C PHE A 131 11.08 -9.40 8.45
N ALA A 132 10.25 -8.58 7.83
CA ALA A 132 10.68 -7.55 6.86
C ALA A 132 11.65 -6.55 7.49
N THR A 133 11.38 -6.12 8.72
CA THR A 133 12.25 -5.22 9.50
C THR A 133 13.60 -5.88 9.80
N ALA A 134 13.58 -7.12 10.30
CA ALA A 134 14.80 -7.88 10.58
C ALA A 134 15.63 -8.12 9.31
N LEU A 135 14.99 -8.43 8.19
CA LEU A 135 15.64 -8.58 6.89
C LEU A 135 16.38 -7.30 6.48
N LYS A 136 15.75 -6.14 6.69
CA LYS A 136 16.36 -4.84 6.39
C LYS A 136 17.59 -4.56 7.25
N ILE A 137 17.52 -4.85 8.55
CA ILE A 137 18.64 -4.72 9.49
C ILE A 137 19.82 -5.63 9.06
N ILE A 138 19.54 -6.88 8.70
CA ILE A 138 20.59 -7.85 8.35
C ILE A 138 21.28 -7.48 7.03
N ILE A 139 20.52 -7.01 6.03
CA ILE A 139 21.06 -6.71 4.70
C ILE A 139 21.87 -5.42 4.69
N TYR A 140 21.35 -4.36 5.33
CA TYR A 140 21.94 -3.03 5.24
C TYR A 140 22.78 -2.66 6.48
N GLY A 141 22.69 -3.46 7.54
CA GLY A 141 23.33 -3.20 8.82
C GLY A 141 22.46 -2.34 9.75
N PRO A 142 22.75 -2.36 11.07
CA PRO A 142 22.03 -1.54 12.04
C PRO A 142 22.20 -0.03 11.78
N ASP A 143 23.37 0.38 11.29
CA ASP A 143 23.67 1.79 11.02
C ASP A 143 22.87 2.37 9.84
N ALA A 144 22.34 1.50 8.97
CA ALA A 144 21.47 1.90 7.87
C ALA A 144 20.00 2.10 8.31
N ILE A 145 19.64 1.75 9.55
CA ILE A 145 18.30 1.98 10.09
C ILE A 145 18.14 3.44 10.47
N MET A 146 17.67 4.21 9.50
CA MET A 146 17.08 5.53 9.77
C MET A 146 15.73 5.40 10.49
N PRO A 147 15.32 6.38 11.32
CA PRO A 147 14.01 6.41 11.97
C PRO A 147 12.84 6.18 10.99
N ASN A 148 12.97 6.68 9.76
CA ASN A 148 11.96 6.51 8.71
C ASN A 148 11.67 5.02 8.40
N HIS A 149 12.62 4.12 8.63
CA HIS A 149 12.40 2.68 8.47
C HIS A 149 11.52 2.07 9.56
N HIS A 150 11.62 2.58 10.79
CA HIS A 150 10.68 2.22 11.86
C HIS A 150 9.30 2.81 11.56
N TRP A 151 9.24 4.07 11.13
CA TRP A 151 7.99 4.72 10.71
C TRP A 151 7.27 3.98 9.58
N ALA A 152 8.00 3.36 8.66
CA ALA A 152 7.42 2.55 7.59
C ALA A 152 6.55 1.38 8.11
N VAL A 153 6.82 0.86 9.31
CA VAL A 153 6.02 -0.22 9.92
C VAL A 153 4.65 0.29 10.38
N HIS A 154 4.52 1.59 10.67
CA HIS A 154 3.27 2.24 11.09
C HIS A 154 2.46 2.80 9.92
N VAL A 155 2.99 2.75 8.68
CA VAL A 155 2.30 3.28 7.49
C VAL A 155 0.93 2.63 7.26
N PRO A 156 0.73 1.30 7.44
CA PRO A 156 -0.59 0.70 7.33
C PRO A 156 -1.62 1.32 8.28
N ASP A 157 -1.27 1.46 9.56
CA ASP A 157 -2.15 2.07 10.57
C ASP A 157 -2.45 3.55 10.24
N GLN A 158 -1.43 4.29 9.78
CA GLN A 158 -1.60 5.69 9.35
C GLN A 158 -2.50 5.84 8.13
N LEU A 159 -2.46 4.90 7.18
CA LEU A 159 -3.34 4.92 6.01
C LEU A 159 -4.80 4.72 6.40
N VAL A 160 -5.06 3.96 7.47
CA VAL A 160 -6.41 3.78 8.02
C VAL A 160 -6.86 5.04 8.75
N ASP A 161 -6.01 5.61 9.61
CA ASP A 161 -6.35 6.76 10.43
C ASP A 161 -6.51 8.06 9.62
N TYR A 162 -5.62 8.29 8.63
CA TYR A 162 -5.51 9.57 7.91
C TYR A 162 -5.91 9.48 6.42
N GLY A 163 -6.23 8.27 5.93
CA GLY A 163 -6.54 8.02 4.53
C GLY A 163 -5.27 7.96 3.66
N PRO A 164 -5.38 8.22 2.34
CA PRO A 164 -4.24 8.15 1.43
C PRO A 164 -3.04 8.99 1.88
N VAL A 165 -1.82 8.52 1.60
CA VAL A 165 -0.55 9.19 2.00
C VAL A 165 -0.55 10.69 1.67
N TYR A 166 -1.15 11.09 0.55
CA TYR A 166 -1.23 12.49 0.12
C TYR A 166 -1.94 13.42 1.12
N ASN A 167 -2.79 12.90 2.00
CA ASN A 167 -3.52 13.71 2.98
C ASN A 167 -2.64 14.15 4.15
N PHE A 168 -1.63 13.36 4.52
CA PHE A 168 -0.80 13.63 5.69
C PHE A 168 0.69 13.82 5.37
N TRP A 169 1.10 13.62 4.11
CA TRP A 169 2.48 13.82 3.69
C TRP A 169 2.81 15.31 3.54
N ALA A 170 3.89 15.75 4.17
CA ALA A 170 4.40 17.12 4.12
C ALA A 170 4.94 17.56 2.74
N PHE A 171 4.98 16.69 1.72
CA PHE A 171 5.57 17.02 0.42
C PHE A 171 4.97 18.27 -0.23
N LEU A 172 3.64 18.44 -0.17
CA LEU A 172 2.98 19.65 -0.70
C LEU A 172 3.49 20.89 0.03
N THR A 173 3.54 20.86 1.37
CA THR A 173 4.01 21.98 2.18
C THR A 173 5.49 22.28 1.95
N GLU A 174 6.35 21.27 1.79
CA GLU A 174 7.78 21.45 1.46
C GLU A 174 7.96 22.08 0.08
N ARG A 175 7.19 21.63 -0.92
CA ARG A 175 7.20 22.20 -2.26
C ARG A 175 6.75 23.66 -2.25
N LEU A 176 5.67 23.98 -1.53
CA LEU A 176 5.20 25.34 -1.35
C LEU A 176 6.26 26.21 -0.66
N ASN A 177 6.93 25.69 0.37
CA ASN A 177 8.05 26.38 1.03
C ASN A 177 9.19 26.69 0.05
N LYS A 178 9.54 25.75 -0.83
CA LYS A 178 10.56 25.98 -1.87
C LYS A 178 10.11 27.04 -2.88
N LEU A 179 8.85 27.03 -3.31
CA LEU A 179 8.30 28.06 -4.20
C LEU A 179 8.37 29.44 -3.55
N LEU A 180 7.91 29.56 -2.29
CA LEU A 180 7.95 30.80 -1.53
C LEU A 180 9.38 31.33 -1.37
N LYS A 181 10.35 30.46 -1.06
CA LYS A 181 11.78 30.84 -0.97
C LYS A 181 12.36 31.35 -2.29
N ASN A 182 11.82 30.91 -3.42
CA ASN A 182 12.31 31.29 -4.74
C ASN A 182 11.60 32.53 -5.30
N LEU A 183 10.56 33.04 -4.66
CA LEU A 183 9.92 34.28 -5.06
C LEU A 183 10.85 35.44 -4.74
N ASN A 184 11.06 36.30 -5.74
CA ASN A 184 11.77 37.55 -5.51
C ASN A 184 10.90 38.46 -4.65
N SER A 185 11.30 38.66 -3.40
CA SER A 185 10.61 39.55 -2.47
C SER A 185 10.91 41.02 -2.71
N ASN A 186 11.84 41.40 -3.62
CA ASN A 186 12.27 42.79 -3.86
C ASN A 186 12.60 43.56 -2.57
N ASN A 187 13.09 42.87 -1.52
CA ASN A 187 13.29 43.42 -0.17
C ASN A 187 12.03 44.02 0.49
N TRP A 188 10.85 43.65 0.03
CA TRP A 188 9.59 43.99 0.68
C TRP A 188 9.52 43.33 2.04
N THR A 189 9.21 44.13 3.06
CA THR A 189 9.11 43.71 4.45
C THR A 189 7.80 44.25 5.03
N GLY A 190 7.40 43.77 6.21
CA GLY A 190 6.23 44.32 6.91
C GLY A 190 4.86 43.99 6.29
N GLY A 191 4.72 42.88 5.57
CA GLY A 191 3.42 42.40 5.09
C GLY A 191 3.09 42.78 3.63
N GLU A 192 3.94 43.53 2.94
CA GLU A 192 3.66 44.04 1.58
C GLU A 192 3.57 42.92 0.53
N LEU A 193 4.36 41.85 0.69
CA LEU A 193 4.33 40.69 -0.18
C LEU A 193 3.01 39.92 -0.01
N GLU A 194 2.58 39.74 1.24
CA GLU A 194 1.34 39.06 1.63
C GLU A 194 0.11 39.82 1.10
N VAL A 195 0.11 41.16 1.21
CA VAL A 195 -0.95 42.00 0.65
C VAL A 195 -1.02 41.86 -0.87
N SER A 196 0.13 41.84 -1.54
CA SER A 196 0.20 41.68 -3.00
C SER A 196 -0.29 40.29 -3.44
N MET A 197 0.15 39.24 -2.75
CA MET A 197 -0.35 37.87 -2.96
C MET A 197 -1.86 37.77 -2.75
N MET A 198 -2.41 38.37 -1.69
CA MET A 198 -3.85 38.37 -1.42
C MET A 198 -4.64 39.14 -2.48
N ARG A 199 -4.11 40.26 -2.98
CA ARG A 199 -4.72 41.02 -4.08
C ARG A 199 -4.77 40.20 -5.37
N GLU A 200 -3.67 39.54 -5.73
CA GLU A 200 -3.62 38.67 -6.92
C GLU A 200 -4.52 37.45 -6.77
N PHE A 201 -4.55 36.82 -5.59
CA PHE A 201 -5.47 35.73 -5.30
C PHE A 201 -6.93 36.17 -5.49
N HIS A 202 -7.30 37.33 -4.95
CA HIS A 202 -8.67 37.85 -5.08
C HIS A 202 -9.01 38.18 -6.54
N ARG A 203 -8.10 38.82 -7.29
CA ARG A 203 -8.28 39.07 -8.73
C ARG A 203 -8.50 37.78 -9.50
N LYS A 204 -7.67 36.76 -9.25
CA LYS A 204 -7.81 35.45 -9.89
C LYS A 204 -9.13 34.78 -9.53
N ALA A 205 -9.52 34.76 -8.27
CA ALA A 205 -10.79 34.18 -7.84
C ALA A 205 -11.99 34.88 -8.49
N ALA A 206 -11.94 36.21 -8.63
CA ALA A 206 -12.98 36.97 -9.33
C ALA A 206 -13.06 36.59 -10.82
N VAL A 207 -11.92 36.47 -11.51
CA VAL A 207 -11.86 36.03 -12.91
C VAL A 207 -12.38 34.60 -13.07
N ASP A 208 -11.93 33.66 -12.23
CA ASP A 208 -12.35 32.27 -12.28
C ASP A 208 -13.88 32.14 -12.02
N SER A 209 -14.44 32.94 -11.12
CA SER A 209 -15.89 33.04 -10.87
C SER A 209 -16.64 33.57 -12.10
N MET A 210 -16.16 34.65 -12.73
CA MET A 210 -16.76 35.19 -13.95
C MET A 210 -16.76 34.16 -15.08
N VAL A 211 -15.64 33.48 -15.31
CA VAL A 211 -15.51 32.42 -16.33
C VAL A 211 -16.47 31.27 -16.05
N SER A 212 -16.59 30.84 -14.78
CA SER A 212 -17.51 29.77 -14.39
C SER A 212 -18.98 30.17 -14.62
N HIS A 213 -19.35 31.41 -14.29
CA HIS A 213 -20.70 31.93 -14.56
C HIS A 213 -21.00 32.05 -16.06
N LEU A 214 -20.01 32.41 -16.88
CA LEU A 214 -20.17 32.46 -18.34
C LEU A 214 -20.32 31.05 -18.93
N HIS A 215 -19.54 30.07 -18.46
CA HIS A 215 -19.63 28.67 -18.89
C HIS A 215 -21.00 28.04 -18.61
N LEU A 216 -21.63 28.37 -17.47
CA LEU A 216 -22.96 27.85 -17.10
C LEU A 216 -24.11 28.51 -17.85
N ASN A 217 -23.88 29.65 -18.49
CA ASN A 217 -24.89 30.44 -19.19
C ASN A 217 -24.73 30.41 -20.72
N VAL A 218 -23.85 29.55 -21.26
CA VAL A 218 -23.84 29.26 -22.71
C VAL A 218 -25.05 28.36 -22.98
N PRO A 219 -25.99 28.76 -23.88
CA PRO A 219 -27.03 27.86 -24.34
C PRO A 219 -26.36 26.61 -24.91
N GLN A 220 -26.76 25.42 -24.45
CA GLN A 220 -26.42 24.21 -25.18
C GLN A 220 -27.24 24.30 -26.47
N ASP A 221 -26.62 24.71 -27.57
CA ASP A 221 -27.23 24.61 -28.88
C ASP A 221 -27.52 23.13 -29.14
N ASP A 222 -28.81 22.78 -29.19
CA ASP A 222 -29.34 21.50 -29.70
C ASP A 222 -29.08 21.35 -31.21
#